data_AF-A0A962ZP73-F1
#
_entry.id   AF-A0A962ZP73-F1
#
_cell.length_a   1.000
_cell.length_b   1.000
_cell.length_c   1.000
_cell.angle_alpha   90.00
_cell.angle_beta   90.00
_cell.angle_gamma   90.00
#
_symmetry.space_group_name_H-M   'P 1'
#
loop_
_entity.id
_entity.type
_entity.pdbx_description
1 polymer ?
#
loop_
_entity_poly.entity_id
_entity_poly.type
_entity_poly.pdbx_seq_one_letter_code
_entity_poly.pdbx_strand_id
1 'polypeptide(L)'
;AFLLNLGIYFALTTLYSLVLKRIVLLDVLMLAVFYTLRITAGAAATSIEPSFWLLAFSLFLFFSLALMKRYNELKQLLDSGNPLPLRRGYRADDLDTLSGFGSGTACMSVLVLALYIDSEAVLALYSRPMILWLLCPLLLLMLTRLWLLARRGELHEDPVVFAMLDRTGQFYALIGALLLGLAV
;
A
#
# COMPACT_ATOMS: atom_id res chain seq x y z
N ALA A 1 6.75 6.49 -23.92
CA ALA A 1 6.02 6.04 -22.72
C ALA A 1 6.39 6.85 -21.46
N PHE A 2 7.67 6.92 -21.08
CA PHE A 2 8.10 7.60 -19.84
C PHE A 2 7.64 9.07 -19.70
N LEU A 3 7.88 9.91 -20.72
CA LEU A 3 7.47 11.33 -20.69
C LEU A 3 5.95 11.51 -20.58
N LEU A 4 5.17 10.60 -21.18
CA LEU A 4 3.71 10.61 -21.05
C LEU A 4 3.28 10.28 -19.62
N ASN A 5 3.87 9.25 -19.00
CA ASN A 5 3.62 8.90 -17.59
C ASN A 5 3.99 10.06 -16.66
N LEU A 6 5.09 10.75 -16.94
CA LEU A 6 5.51 11.93 -16.18
C LEU A 6 4.51 13.08 -16.32
N GLY A 7 4.00 13.34 -17.53
CA GLY A 7 2.97 14.34 -17.79
C GLY A 7 1.66 14.04 -17.06
N ILE A 8 1.19 12.79 -17.10
CA ILE A 8 0.00 12.32 -16.38
C ILE A 8 0.20 12.49 -14.87
N TYR A 9 1.36 12.06 -14.35
CA TYR A 9 1.69 12.21 -12.94
C TYR A 9 1.69 13.69 -12.50
N PHE A 10 2.29 14.58 -13.29
CA PHE A 10 2.32 16.01 -13.01
C PHE A 10 0.92 16.64 -13.01
N ALA A 11 0.10 16.32 -14.01
CA ALA A 11 -1.28 16.81 -14.09
C ALA A 11 -2.13 16.34 -12.90
N LEU A 12 -2.07 15.05 -12.56
CA LEU A 12 -2.80 14.50 -11.41
C LEU A 12 -2.29 15.07 -10.09
N THR A 13 -0.98 15.27 -9.92
CA THR A 13 -0.39 15.87 -8.70
C THR A 13 -0.86 17.31 -8.51
N THR A 14 -0.93 18.06 -9.61
CA THR A 14 -1.43 19.44 -9.62
C THR A 14 -2.91 19.47 -9.26
N LEU A 15 -3.72 18.63 -9.92
CA LEU A 15 -5.15 18.50 -9.65
C LEU A 15 -5.43 18.08 -8.20
N TYR A 16 -4.62 17.16 -7.66
CA TYR A 16 -4.67 16.72 -6.27
C TYR A 16 -4.43 17.87 -5.29
N SER A 17 -3.37 18.65 -5.54
CA SER A 17 -2.97 19.75 -4.67
C SER A 17 -4.00 20.87 -4.62
N LEU A 18 -4.71 21.10 -5.73
CA LEU A 18 -5.72 22.15 -5.88
C LEU A 18 -7.08 21.74 -5.29
N VAL A 19 -7.59 20.55 -5.65
CA VAL A 19 -9.00 20.20 -5.42
C VAL A 19 -9.17 18.89 -4.66
N LEU A 20 -8.58 17.78 -5.13
CA LEU A 20 -9.00 16.43 -4.69
C LEU A 20 -8.62 16.11 -3.25
N LYS A 21 -7.56 16.73 -2.70
CA LYS A 21 -7.18 16.53 -1.27
C LYS A 21 -8.26 16.94 -0.28
N ARG A 22 -9.29 17.67 -0.71
CA ARG A 22 -10.40 18.15 0.13
C ARG A 22 -11.58 17.18 0.16
N ILE A 23 -11.59 16.15 -0.68
CA ILE A 23 -12.68 15.17 -0.79
C ILE A 23 -12.31 13.90 -0.01
N VAL A 24 -13.18 13.49 0.91
CA VAL A 24 -13.04 12.26 1.72
C VAL A 24 -12.84 11.05 0.81
N LEU A 25 -11.95 10.13 1.20
CA LEU A 25 -11.58 8.88 0.51
C LEU A 25 -10.91 9.04 -0.87
N LEU A 26 -11.24 10.08 -1.62
CA LEU A 26 -10.60 10.39 -2.88
C LEU A 26 -9.12 10.75 -2.68
N ASP A 27 -8.78 11.36 -1.55
CA ASP A 27 -7.40 11.67 -1.22
C ASP A 27 -6.54 10.41 -1.05
N VAL A 28 -7.11 9.37 -0.42
CA VAL A 28 -6.51 8.04 -0.25
C VAL A 28 -6.39 7.30 -1.57
N LEU A 29 -7.46 7.32 -2.39
CA LEU A 29 -7.45 6.68 -3.71
C LEU A 29 -6.36 7.30 -4.61
N MET A 30 -6.24 8.61 -4.60
CA MET A 30 -5.21 9.33 -5.35
C MET A 30 -3.80 8.98 -4.88
N LEU A 31 -3.57 8.82 -3.57
CA LEU A 31 -2.29 8.34 -3.04
C LEU A 31 -1.93 6.97 -3.63
N ALA A 32 -2.88 6.01 -3.63
CA ALA A 32 -2.67 4.69 -4.22
C ALA A 32 -2.37 4.76 -5.73
N VAL A 33 -3.10 5.59 -6.47
CA VAL A 33 -2.86 5.83 -7.91
C VAL A 33 -1.48 6.43 -8.15
N PHE A 34 -1.04 7.40 -7.33
CA PHE A 34 0.29 8.00 -7.49
C PHE A 34 1.42 7.00 -7.28
N TYR A 35 1.31 6.12 -6.28
CA TYR A 35 2.31 5.06 -6.09
C TYR A 35 2.30 4.07 -7.26
N THR A 36 1.12 3.72 -7.78
CA THR A 36 0.99 2.84 -8.96
C THR A 36 1.58 3.49 -10.22
N LEU A 37 1.36 4.79 -10.42
CA LEU A 37 1.95 5.55 -11.53
C LEU A 37 3.48 5.64 -11.44
N ARG A 38 4.05 5.67 -10.24
CA ARG A 38 5.51 5.62 -10.07
C ARG A 38 6.07 4.26 -10.51
N ILE A 39 5.34 3.17 -10.26
CA ILE A 39 5.71 1.84 -10.74
C ILE A 39 5.67 1.82 -12.27
N THR A 40 4.61 2.28 -12.90
CA THR A 40 4.51 2.30 -14.39
C THR A 40 5.53 3.24 -15.03
N ALA A 41 5.86 4.37 -14.38
CA ALA A 41 6.93 5.25 -14.83
C ALA A 41 8.31 4.59 -14.73
N GLY A 42 8.62 3.92 -13.62
CA GLY A 42 9.86 3.16 -13.46
C GLY A 42 10.00 2.03 -14.48
N ALA A 43 8.91 1.28 -14.69
CA ALA A 43 8.81 0.22 -15.68
C ALA A 43 9.05 0.74 -17.11
N ALA A 44 8.50 1.91 -17.44
CA ALA A 44 8.74 2.59 -18.71
C ALA A 44 10.19 3.10 -18.87
N ALA A 45 10.91 3.36 -17.76
CA ALA A 45 12.32 3.77 -17.79
C ALA A 45 13.26 2.57 -17.94
N THR A 46 12.92 1.42 -17.37
CA THR A 46 13.69 0.17 -17.51
C THR A 46 13.29 -0.66 -18.73
N SER A 47 12.31 -0.21 -19.52
CA SER A 47 11.73 -0.95 -20.66
C SER A 47 11.20 -2.34 -20.30
N ILE A 48 10.74 -2.52 -19.06
CA ILE A 48 10.11 -3.75 -18.58
C ILE A 48 8.63 -3.47 -18.42
N GLU A 49 7.76 -4.24 -19.08
CA GLU A 49 6.32 -4.05 -18.93
C GLU A 49 5.85 -4.61 -17.57
N PRO A 50 5.15 -3.80 -16.75
CA PRO A 50 4.62 -4.29 -15.48
C PRO A 50 3.43 -5.22 -15.75
N SER A 51 3.38 -6.35 -15.04
CA SER A 51 2.24 -7.25 -15.16
C SER A 51 0.97 -6.61 -14.59
N PHE A 52 -0.19 -6.97 -15.16
CA PHE A 52 -1.48 -6.54 -14.63
C PHE A 52 -1.64 -6.90 -13.13
N TRP A 53 -1.18 -8.09 -12.75
CA TRP A 53 -1.19 -8.57 -11.37
C TRP A 53 -0.37 -7.68 -10.43
N LEU A 54 0.83 -7.24 -10.85
CA LEU A 54 1.67 -6.33 -10.06
C LEU A 54 0.97 -4.98 -9.83
N LEU A 55 0.32 -4.44 -10.87
CA LEU A 55 -0.40 -3.19 -10.76
C LEU A 55 -1.61 -3.31 -9.82
N ALA A 56 -2.41 -4.37 -9.97
CA ALA A 56 -3.55 -4.65 -9.08
C ALA A 56 -3.09 -4.83 -7.63
N PHE A 57 -2.04 -5.63 -7.40
CA PHE A 57 -1.44 -5.84 -6.08
C PHE A 57 -1.01 -4.51 -5.46
N SER A 58 -0.25 -3.70 -6.21
CA SER A 58 0.26 -2.42 -5.73
C SER A 58 -0.86 -1.45 -5.38
N LEU A 59 -1.92 -1.40 -6.18
CA LEU A 59 -3.07 -0.53 -5.94
C LEU A 59 -3.72 -0.82 -4.59
N PHE A 60 -4.04 -2.10 -4.31
CA PHE A 60 -4.65 -2.48 -3.03
C PHE A 60 -3.71 -2.30 -1.84
N LEU A 61 -2.43 -2.65 -2.01
CA LEU A 61 -1.42 -2.48 -0.97
C LEU A 61 -1.27 -1.00 -0.58
N PHE A 62 -1.05 -0.12 -1.56
CA PHE A 62 -0.88 1.30 -1.29
C PHE A 62 -2.17 1.98 -0.83
N PHE A 63 -3.33 1.51 -1.26
CA PHE A 63 -4.61 2.00 -0.74
C PHE A 63 -4.78 1.67 0.75
N SER A 64 -4.41 0.45 1.17
CA SER A 64 -4.40 0.09 2.60
C SER A 64 -3.43 0.97 3.41
N LEU A 65 -2.20 1.17 2.93
CA LEU A 65 -1.22 2.02 3.62
C LEU A 65 -1.64 3.49 3.66
N ALA A 66 -2.32 3.99 2.62
CA ALA A 66 -2.86 5.35 2.58
C ALA A 66 -4.01 5.52 3.59
N LEU A 67 -4.89 4.52 3.73
CA LEU A 67 -5.94 4.50 4.76
C LEU A 67 -5.32 4.49 6.15
N MET A 68 -4.26 3.71 6.36
CA MET A 68 -3.55 3.66 7.64
C MET A 68 -2.93 5.00 8.01
N LYS A 69 -2.32 5.70 7.04
CA LYS A 69 -1.82 7.07 7.26
C LYS A 69 -2.95 8.01 7.69
N ARG A 70 -4.11 7.96 7.01
CA ARG A 70 -5.28 8.77 7.38
C ARG A 70 -5.81 8.41 8.77
N TYR A 71 -5.87 7.12 9.07
CA TYR A 71 -6.31 6.61 10.37
C TYR A 71 -5.44 7.17 11.50
N ASN A 72 -4.11 7.11 11.35
CA ASN A 72 -3.19 7.63 12.36
C ASN A 72 -3.29 9.14 12.53
N GLU A 73 -3.35 9.90 11.43
CA GLU A 73 -3.51 11.36 11.50
C GLU A 73 -4.82 11.75 12.21
N LEU A 74 -5.92 11.04 11.92
CA LEU A 74 -7.21 11.26 12.59
C LEU A 74 -7.15 10.89 14.08
N LYS A 75 -6.54 9.74 14.41
CA LYS A 75 -6.40 9.25 15.78
C LYS A 75 -5.54 10.19 16.64
N GLN A 76 -4.41 10.65 16.12
CA GLN A 76 -3.53 11.61 16.79
C GLN A 76 -4.23 12.94 17.08
N LEU A 77 -5.04 13.44 16.14
CA LEU A 77 -5.83 14.66 16.35
C LEU A 77 -6.85 14.50 17.49
N LEU A 78 -7.54 13.36 17.54
CA LEU A 78 -8.49 13.06 18.61
C LEU A 78 -7.81 12.95 19.97
N ASP A 79 -6.67 12.26 20.04
CA ASP A 79 -5.91 12.09 21.29
C ASP A 79 -5.30 13.42 21.77
N SER A 80 -4.98 14.34 20.86
CA SER A 80 -4.45 15.68 21.19
C SER A 80 -5.50 16.65 21.74
N GLY A 81 -6.79 16.30 21.73
CA GLY A 81 -7.90 17.15 22.18
C GLY A 81 -8.04 18.46 21.38
N ASN A 82 -7.35 18.58 20.24
CA ASN A 82 -7.31 19.79 19.44
C ASN A 82 -8.34 19.68 18.29
N PRO A 83 -9.44 20.45 18.31
CA PRO A 83 -10.42 20.49 17.23
C PRO A 83 -9.89 21.35 16.08
N LEU A 84 -8.66 21.12 15.62
CA LEU A 84 -8.22 21.66 14.35
C LEU A 84 -9.25 21.24 13.31
N PRO A 85 -9.75 22.16 12.47
CA PRO A 85 -10.80 21.84 11.52
C PRO A 85 -10.26 20.70 10.66
N LEU A 86 -10.95 19.56 10.69
CA LEU A 86 -10.67 18.43 9.84
C LEU A 86 -10.80 18.91 8.39
N ARG A 87 -9.68 19.39 7.84
CA ARG A 87 -9.60 20.12 6.56
C ARG A 87 -10.00 19.25 5.35
N ARG A 88 -10.34 17.98 5.61
CA ARG A 88 -10.72 16.95 4.65
C ARG A 88 -12.07 16.29 4.98
N GLY A 89 -12.83 16.80 5.95
CA GLY A 89 -14.21 16.36 6.22
C GLY A 89 -14.38 15.05 6.99
N TYR A 90 -13.30 14.38 7.43
CA TYR A 90 -13.43 13.20 8.30
C TYR A 90 -13.98 13.59 9.68
N ARG A 91 -14.63 12.64 10.34
CA ARG A 91 -15.16 12.72 11.71
C ARG A 91 -14.52 11.65 12.57
N ALA A 92 -14.61 11.81 13.89
CA ALA A 92 -14.13 10.80 14.84
C ALA A 92 -14.73 9.41 14.57
N ASP A 93 -16.01 9.40 14.20
CA ASP A 93 -16.79 8.19 13.89
C ASP A 93 -16.27 7.42 12.65
N ASP A 94 -15.45 8.07 11.80
CA ASP A 94 -14.92 7.44 10.59
C ASP A 94 -13.73 6.52 10.86
N LEU A 95 -13.16 6.51 12.08
CA LEU A 95 -12.00 5.68 12.42
C LEU A 95 -12.27 4.18 12.17
N ASP A 96 -13.42 3.68 12.61
CA ASP A 96 -13.76 2.27 12.45
C ASP A 96 -13.93 1.93 10.97
N THR A 97 -14.60 2.79 10.21
CA THR A 97 -14.75 2.67 8.75
C THR A 97 -13.39 2.64 8.04
N LEU A 98 -12.49 3.57 8.37
CA LEU A 98 -11.13 3.63 7.82
C LEU A 98 -10.33 2.35 8.13
N SER A 99 -10.42 1.86 9.38
CA SER A 99 -9.73 0.64 9.79
C SER A 99 -10.30 -0.62 9.13
N GLY A 100 -11.62 -0.67 8.93
CA GLY A 100 -12.33 -1.77 8.27
C GLY A 100 -11.96 -1.86 6.78
N PHE A 101 -12.09 -0.76 6.04
CA PHE A 101 -11.65 -0.70 4.64
C PHE A 101 -10.14 -0.92 4.51
N GLY A 102 -9.37 -0.40 5.46
CA GLY A 102 -7.93 -0.54 5.49
C GLY A 102 -7.46 -1.99 5.63
N SER A 103 -8.04 -2.70 6.60
CA SER A 103 -7.77 -4.13 6.81
C SER A 103 -8.31 -5.00 5.67
N GLY A 104 -9.49 -4.68 5.14
CA GLY A 104 -10.08 -5.39 4.00
C GLY A 104 -9.23 -5.26 2.75
N THR A 105 -8.74 -4.07 2.43
CA THR A 105 -7.87 -3.84 1.26
C THR A 105 -6.47 -4.43 1.44
N ALA A 106 -5.96 -4.51 2.66
CA ALA A 106 -4.76 -5.31 2.97
C ALA A 106 -4.98 -6.80 2.62
N CYS A 107 -6.10 -7.39 3.04
CA CYS A 107 -6.43 -8.78 2.71
C CYS A 107 -6.59 -8.98 1.20
N MET A 108 -7.21 -8.03 0.49
CA MET A 108 -7.32 -8.07 -0.97
C MET A 108 -5.95 -8.02 -1.65
N SER A 109 -4.98 -7.26 -1.14
CA SER A 109 -3.61 -7.28 -1.68
C SER A 109 -2.97 -8.67 -1.55
N VAL A 110 -3.14 -9.33 -0.40
CA VAL A 110 -2.65 -10.71 -0.19
C VAL A 110 -3.35 -11.70 -1.11
N LEU A 111 -4.66 -11.56 -1.31
CA LEU A 111 -5.43 -12.39 -2.24
C LEU A 111 -4.94 -12.22 -3.68
N VAL A 112 -4.70 -10.99 -4.14
CA VAL A 112 -4.17 -10.72 -5.48
C VAL A 112 -2.78 -11.33 -5.65
N LEU A 113 -1.94 -11.29 -4.60
CA LEU A 113 -0.64 -11.98 -4.61
C LEU A 113 -0.81 -13.50 -4.74
N ALA A 114 -1.76 -14.11 -4.02
CA ALA A 114 -2.03 -15.54 -4.12
C ALA A 114 -2.48 -15.93 -5.54
N LEU A 115 -3.39 -15.16 -6.13
CA LEU A 115 -3.83 -15.37 -7.52
C LEU A 115 -2.69 -15.18 -8.53
N TYR A 116 -1.77 -14.25 -8.27
CA TYR A 116 -0.59 -14.07 -9.11
C TYR A 116 0.34 -15.29 -9.04
N ILE A 117 0.60 -15.82 -7.84
CA ILE A 117 1.46 -16.99 -7.65
C ILE A 117 0.91 -18.23 -8.38
N ASP A 118 -0.42 -18.37 -8.43
CA ASP A 118 -1.10 -19.46 -9.13
C ASP A 118 -1.18 -19.29 -10.66
N SER A 119 -0.75 -18.13 -11.18
CA SER A 119 -0.83 -17.86 -12.62
C SER A 119 0.21 -18.64 -13.44
N GLU A 120 -0.15 -18.99 -14.69
CA GLU A 120 0.74 -19.69 -15.64
C GLU A 120 2.09 -18.96 -15.84
N ALA A 121 2.09 -17.63 -15.74
CA ALA A 121 3.30 -16.81 -15.86
C ALA A 121 4.32 -17.12 -14.74
N VAL A 122 3.86 -17.37 -13.51
CA VAL A 122 4.74 -17.72 -12.38
C VAL A 122 5.20 -19.17 -12.48
N LEU A 123 4.30 -20.07 -12.89
CA LEU A 123 4.63 -21.48 -13.10
C LEU A 123 5.70 -21.69 -14.19
N ALA A 124 5.77 -20.80 -15.18
CA ALA A 124 6.79 -20.84 -16.22
C ALA A 124 8.13 -20.22 -15.79
N LEU A 125 8.12 -19.31 -14.81
CA LEU A 125 9.30 -18.51 -14.43
C LEU A 125 10.08 -19.09 -13.24
N TYR A 126 9.41 -19.82 -12.35
CA TYR A 126 10.00 -20.33 -11.10
C TYR A 126 10.03 -21.86 -11.07
N SER A 127 11.18 -22.42 -10.67
CA SER A 127 11.36 -23.87 -10.54
C SER A 127 10.54 -24.47 -9.39
N ARG A 128 10.29 -23.68 -8.33
CA ARG A 128 9.59 -24.14 -7.10
C ARG A 128 8.51 -23.15 -6.65
N PRO A 129 7.39 -23.03 -7.40
CA PRO A 129 6.34 -22.05 -7.11
C PRO A 129 5.65 -22.27 -5.74
N MET A 130 5.65 -23.50 -5.21
CA MET A 130 5.09 -23.78 -3.87
C MET A 130 5.79 -23.00 -2.75
N ILE A 131 7.06 -22.62 -2.91
CA ILE A 131 7.77 -21.82 -1.88
C ILE A 131 7.21 -20.40 -1.85
N LEU A 132 6.77 -19.86 -2.99
CA LEU A 132 6.22 -18.51 -3.09
C LEU A 132 4.92 -18.35 -2.28
N TRP A 133 4.16 -19.44 -2.07
CA TRP A 133 2.98 -19.42 -1.23
C TRP A 133 3.27 -18.97 0.21
N LEU A 134 4.50 -19.12 0.71
CA LEU A 134 4.91 -18.62 2.02
C LEU A 134 4.97 -17.09 2.08
N LEU A 135 5.01 -16.39 0.93
CA LEU A 135 4.90 -14.92 0.88
C LEU A 135 3.51 -14.44 1.29
N CYS A 136 2.45 -15.21 1.02
CA CYS A 136 1.08 -14.84 1.39
C CYS A 136 0.89 -14.70 2.92
N PRO A 137 1.17 -15.72 3.77
CA PRO A 137 1.05 -15.58 5.22
C PRO A 137 2.06 -14.57 5.78
N LEU A 138 3.25 -14.46 5.19
CA LEU A 138 4.26 -13.48 5.59
C LEU A 138 3.74 -12.04 5.41
N LEU A 139 3.21 -11.73 4.23
CA LEU A 139 2.64 -10.41 3.93
C LEU A 139 1.39 -10.14 4.77
N LEU A 140 0.55 -11.15 4.97
CA LEU A 140 -0.63 -11.05 5.83
C LEU A 140 -0.24 -10.69 7.27
N LEU A 141 0.75 -11.38 7.85
CA LEU A 141 1.27 -11.07 9.19
C LEU A 141 1.86 -9.66 9.26
N MET A 142 2.62 -9.25 8.24
CA MET A 142 3.20 -7.90 8.19
C MET A 142 2.11 -6.83 8.19
N LEU A 143 1.10 -6.94 7.31
CA LEU A 143 0.04 -5.95 7.18
C LEU A 143 -0.90 -5.94 8.38
N THR A 144 -1.28 -7.10 8.91
CA THR A 144 -2.12 -7.20 10.11
C THR A 144 -1.40 -6.63 11.34
N ARG A 145 -0.10 -6.91 11.51
CA ARG A 145 0.71 -6.29 12.56
C ARG A 145 0.74 -4.77 12.43
N LEU A 146 0.93 -4.25 11.21
CA LEU A 146 0.98 -2.82 10.98
C LEU A 146 -0.36 -2.14 11.32
N TRP A 147 -1.49 -2.76 10.95
CA TRP A 147 -2.83 -2.30 11.35
C TRP A 147 -3.07 -2.40 12.87
N LEU A 148 -2.56 -3.43 13.54
CA LEU A 148 -2.63 -3.52 15.00
C LEU A 148 -1.85 -2.38 15.69
N LEU A 149 -0.65 -2.06 15.21
CA LEU A 149 0.15 -0.94 15.74
C LEU A 149 -0.53 0.41 15.50
N ALA A 150 -1.11 0.61 14.31
CA ALA A 150 -1.89 1.80 13.99
C ALA A 150 -3.07 1.97 14.96
N ARG A 151 -3.86 0.92 15.19
CA ARG A 151 -5.00 0.94 16.12
C ARG A 151 -4.60 1.16 17.58
N ARG A 152 -3.40 0.76 17.97
CA ARG A 152 -2.83 1.01 19.31
C ARG A 152 -2.27 2.43 19.48
N GLY A 153 -2.16 3.20 18.40
CA GLY A 153 -1.55 4.53 18.43
C GLY A 153 -0.02 4.51 18.52
N GLU A 154 0.62 3.35 18.30
CA GLU A 154 2.08 3.18 18.37
C GLU A 154 2.78 3.56 17.04
N LEU A 155 2.00 3.79 15.98
CA LEU A 155 2.51 4.13 14.65
C LEU A 155 2.55 5.66 14.48
N HIS A 156 3.68 6.27 14.80
CA HIS A 156 3.85 7.73 14.77
C HIS A 156 4.33 8.27 13.40
N GLU A 157 5.02 7.45 12.63
CA GLU A 157 5.58 7.81 11.33
C GLU A 157 4.69 7.33 10.17
N ASP A 158 5.05 7.75 8.96
CA ASP A 158 4.38 7.26 7.75
C ASP A 158 4.49 5.73 7.67
N PRO A 159 3.37 4.99 7.42
CA PRO A 159 3.35 3.53 7.46
C PRO A 159 4.39 2.86 6.55
N VAL A 160 4.65 3.47 5.39
CA VAL A 160 5.66 2.99 4.42
C VAL A 160 7.07 3.13 4.99
N VAL A 161 7.37 4.25 5.65
CA VAL A 161 8.68 4.52 6.25
C VAL A 161 8.89 3.61 7.46
N PHE A 162 7.88 3.48 8.30
CA PHE A 162 7.93 2.58 9.45
C PHE A 162 8.18 1.13 9.02
N ALA A 163 7.51 0.64 7.97
CA ALA A 163 7.73 -0.70 7.46
C ALA A 163 9.18 -0.94 6.98
N MET A 164 9.86 0.10 6.51
CA MET A 164 11.27 0.03 6.07
C MET A 164 12.28 0.16 7.22
N LEU A 165 11.96 0.94 8.26
CA LEU A 165 12.87 1.21 9.37
C LEU A 165 12.74 0.22 10.53
N ASP A 166 11.55 -0.35 10.74
CA ASP A 166 11.29 -1.27 11.83
C ASP A 166 12.06 -2.60 11.63
N ARG A 167 12.76 -3.05 12.68
CA ARG A 167 13.52 -4.31 12.67
C ARG A 167 12.66 -5.51 12.32
N THR A 168 11.40 -5.51 12.75
CA THR A 168 10.45 -6.59 12.45
C THR A 168 10.02 -6.54 10.97
N GLY A 169 9.80 -5.33 10.44
CA GLY A 169 9.53 -5.12 9.02
C GLY A 169 10.69 -5.58 8.12
N GLN A 170 11.92 -5.23 8.49
CA GLN A 170 13.14 -5.69 7.81
C GLN A 170 13.30 -7.20 7.88
N PHE A 171 12.96 -7.83 9.01
CA PHE A 171 12.97 -9.29 9.14
C PHE A 171 12.00 -9.97 8.18
N TYR A 172 10.76 -9.46 8.06
CA TYR A 172 9.80 -9.97 7.07
C TYR A 172 10.30 -9.75 5.64
N ALA A 173 10.88 -8.59 5.33
CA ALA A 173 11.45 -8.33 4.01
C ALA A 173 12.61 -9.28 3.67
N LEU A 174 13.48 -9.58 4.64
CA LEU A 174 14.59 -10.51 4.48
C LEU A 174 14.11 -11.96 4.24
N ILE A 175 13.10 -12.41 4.99
CA ILE A 175 12.46 -13.71 4.74
C ILE A 175 11.87 -13.74 3.33
N GLY A 176 11.16 -12.68 2.92
CA GLY A 176 10.58 -12.60 1.58
C GLY A 176 11.63 -12.68 0.48
N ALA A 177 12.75 -11.99 0.63
CA ALA A 177 13.87 -12.04 -0.32
C ALA A 177 14.49 -13.45 -0.39
N LEU A 178 14.64 -14.12 0.75
CA LEU A 178 15.16 -15.50 0.82
C LEU A 178 14.20 -16.49 0.15
N LEU A 179 12.89 -16.35 0.37
CA LEU A 179 11.88 -17.19 -0.28
C LEU A 179 11.88 -17.01 -1.81
N LEU A 180 12.03 -15.78 -2.30
CA LEU A 180 12.18 -15.50 -3.73
C LEU A 180 13.44 -16.16 -4.29
N GLY A 181 14.58 -16.07 -3.59
CA GLY A 181 15.83 -16.70 -4.00
C GLY A 181 15.77 -18.24 -4.03
N LEU A 182 14.99 -18.86 -3.13
CA LEU A 182 14.78 -20.31 -3.12
C LEU A 182 13.78 -20.82 -4.17
N ALA A 183 12.93 -19.92 -4.70
CA ALA A 183 11.90 -20.27 -5.66
C ALA A 183 12.42 -20.33 -7.11
N VAL A 184 13.46 -19.54 -7.42
CA VAL A 184 14.17 -19.53 -8.72
C VAL A 184 14.88 -20.86 -8.91
#